data_AF-A0A954EWL3-F1
#
_entry.id   AF-A0A954EWL3-F1
#
_cell.length_a   1.000
_cell.length_b   1.000
_cell.length_c   1.000
_cell.angle_alpha   90.00
_cell.angle_beta   90.00
_cell.angle_gamma   90.00
#
_symmetry.space_group_name_H-M   'P 1'
#
loop_
_entity.id
_entity.type
_entity.pdbx_description
1 polymer ?
#
loop_
_entity_poly.entity_id
_entity_poly.type
_entity_poly.pdbx_seq_one_letter_code
_entity_poly.pdbx_strand_id
1 'polypeptide(L)' 'MRVGNFHSASGAIQDAFEELKVAWEATREYWDDANADAFEENYLKLFSEELAQVIPAIGQISQSFGMAQRELEE' A
#
# COMPACT_ATOMS: atom_id res chain seq x y z
N MET A 1 5.12 18.75 -9.12
CA MET A 1 5.08 17.67 -8.10
C MET A 1 6.49 17.14 -7.94
N ARG A 2 7.03 17.08 -6.71
CA ARG A 2 8.37 16.50 -6.49
C ARG A 2 8.24 14.98 -6.50
N VAL A 3 8.91 14.33 -7.44
CA VAL A 3 8.92 12.87 -7.63
C VAL A 3 9.23 12.11 -6.34
N GLY A 4 10.08 12.67 -5.47
CA GLY A 4 10.39 12.11 -4.16
C GLY A 4 9.20 11.98 -3.19
N ASN A 5 8.09 12.68 -3.43
CA ASN A 5 6.91 12.64 -2.55
C ASN A 5 6.02 11.40 -2.78
N PHE A 6 6.12 10.75 -3.95
CA PHE A 6 5.33 9.56 -4.27
C PHE A 6 5.90 8.31 -3.62
N HIS A 7 7.22 8.17 -3.61
CA HIS A 7 7.90 7.05 -2.97
C HIS A 7 7.67 7.03 -1.45
N SER A 8 7.79 8.20 -0.80
CA SER A 8 7.51 8.32 0.64
C SER A 8 6.05 8.04 0.99
N ALA A 9 5.11 8.52 0.17
CA ALA A 9 3.69 8.23 0.37
C ALA A 9 3.36 6.74 0.21
N SER A 10 3.98 6.06 -0.77
CA SER A 10 3.78 4.62 -0.98
C SER A 10 4.29 3.78 0.20
N GLY A 11 5.45 4.14 0.77
CA GLY A 11 5.98 3.48 1.96
C GLY A 11 5.07 3.66 3.17
N ALA A 12 4.59 4.89 3.43
CA ALA A 12 3.69 5.16 4.54
C ALA A 12 2.36 4.38 4.45
N ILE A 13 1.82 4.18 3.24
CA ILE A 13 0.62 3.37 3.02
C ILE A 13 0.90 1.89 3.33
N GLN A 14 2.05 1.38 2.89
CA GLN A 14 2.45 0.00 3.16
C GLN A 14 2.64 -0.25 4.66
N ASP A 15 3.31 0.66 5.36
CA ASP A 15 3.53 0.57 6.81
C ASP A 15 2.19 0.59 7.58
N ALA A 16 1.29 1.51 7.22
CA ALA A 16 -0.03 1.60 7.84
C ALA A 16 -0.89 0.35 7.57
N PHE A 17 -0.75 -0.28 6.41
CA PHE A 17 -1.48 -1.51 6.10
C PHE A 17 -0.94 -2.71 6.88
N GLU A 18 0.38 -2.81 7.08
CA GLU A 18 0.94 -3.85 7.95
C GLU A 18 0.52 -3.66 9.41
N GLU A 19 0.47 -2.42 9.91
CA GLU A 19 -0.08 -2.14 11.25
C GLU A 19 -1.55 -2.56 11.37
N LEU A 20 -2.35 -2.29 10.33
CA LEU A 20 -3.75 -2.72 10.27
C LEU A 20 -3.88 -4.26 10.32
N LYS A 21 -3.02 -4.99 9.61
CA LYS A 21 -3.04 -6.47 9.63
C LYS A 21 -2.71 -7.02 11.01
N VAL A 22 -1.71 -6.48 11.68
CA VAL A 22 -1.37 -6.87 13.06
C VAL A 22 -2.54 -6.58 14.02
N ALA A 23 -3.16 -5.40 13.90
CA ALA A 23 -4.33 -5.06 14.70
C ALA A 23 -5.53 -5.97 14.40
N TRP A 24 -5.71 -6.38 13.13
CA TRP A 24 -6.75 -7.32 12.73
C TRP A 24 -6.55 -8.71 13.35
N GLU A 25 -5.33 -9.24 13.30
CA GLU A 25 -5.00 -10.54 13.92
C GLU A 25 -5.31 -10.54 15.41
N ALA A 26 -4.94 -9.48 16.14
CA ALA A 26 -5.29 -9.33 17.55
C ALA A 26 -6.80 -9.20 17.77
N THR A 27 -7.51 -8.53 16.85
CA THR A 27 -8.98 -8.40 16.92
C THR A 27 -9.68 -9.75 16.75
N ARG A 28 -9.16 -10.60 15.86
CA ARG A 28 -9.67 -11.95 15.59
C ARG A 28 -9.60 -12.90 16.79
N GLU A 29 -8.79 -12.59 17.80
CA GLU A 29 -8.80 -13.34 19.07
C GLU A 29 -10.12 -13.18 19.86
N TYR A 30 -10.80 -12.05 19.67
CA TYR A 30 -12.03 -11.70 20.40
C TYR A 30 -13.27 -11.61 19.50
N TRP A 31 -13.07 -11.39 18.21
CA TRP A 31 -14.13 -11.28 17.21
C TRP A 31 -13.99 -12.36 16.14
N ASP A 32 -14.69 -13.48 16.35
CA ASP A 32 -14.71 -14.65 15.47
C ASP A 32 -16.14 -15.01 15.09
N ASP A 33 -16.72 -14.20 14.19
CA ASP A 33 -18.06 -14.44 13.63
C ASP A 33 -18.07 -14.25 12.11
N ALA A 34 -19.23 -14.51 11.50
CA ALA A 34 -19.41 -14.36 10.06
C ALA A 34 -19.19 -12.93 9.55
N ASN A 35 -19.34 -11.90 10.39
CA ASN A 35 -19.06 -10.52 10.00
C ASN A 35 -17.56 -10.25 10.01
N ALA A 36 -16.82 -10.83 10.93
CA ALA A 36 -15.36 -10.75 10.94
C ALA A 36 -14.79 -11.43 9.69
N ASP A 37 -15.30 -12.60 9.31
CA ASP A 37 -14.91 -13.27 8.06
C ASP A 37 -15.24 -12.40 6.83
N ALA A 38 -16.45 -11.82 6.80
CA ALA A 38 -16.86 -10.92 5.73
C ALA A 38 -16.01 -9.65 5.67
N PHE A 39 -15.55 -9.12 6.81
CA PHE A 39 -14.68 -7.96 6.83
C PHE A 39 -13.31 -8.27 6.20
N GLU A 40 -12.72 -9.39 6.58
CA GLU A 40 -11.44 -9.81 6.05
C GLU A 40 -11.50 -10.06 4.54
N GLU A 41 -12.53 -10.76 4.08
CA GLU A 41 -12.70 -11.11 2.67
C GLU A 41 -12.98 -9.88 1.80
N ASN A 42 -13.92 -9.02 2.24
CA ASN A 42 -14.41 -7.93 1.39
C ASN A 42 -13.54 -6.68 1.44
N TYR A 43 -12.71 -6.50 2.48
CA TYR A 43 -11.91 -5.29 2.65
C TYR A 43 -10.42 -5.57 2.75
N LEU A 44 -9.98 -6.40 3.70
CA LEU A 44 -8.53 -6.57 3.93
C LEU A 44 -7.84 -7.29 2.78
N LYS A 45 -8.41 -8.39 2.28
CA LYS A 45 -7.83 -9.11 1.14
C LYS A 45 -7.85 -8.27 -0.13
N LEU A 46 -8.99 -7.65 -0.42
CA LEU A 46 -9.14 -6.77 -1.58
C LEU A 46 -8.10 -5.65 -1.57
N PHE A 47 -7.97 -4.95 -0.43
CA PHE A 47 -7.02 -3.85 -0.31
C PHE A 47 -5.56 -4.32 -0.39
N SER A 48 -5.24 -5.50 0.15
CA SER A 48 -3.93 -6.13 -0.01
C SER A 48 -3.57 -6.36 -1.49
N GLU A 49 -4.51 -6.90 -2.27
CA GLU A 49 -4.33 -7.15 -3.70
C GLU A 49 -4.14 -5.85 -4.49
N GLU A 50 -4.93 -4.83 -4.17
CA GLU A 50 -4.80 -3.50 -4.78
C GLU A 50 -3.44 -2.87 -4.47
N LEU A 51 -3.00 -2.92 -3.21
CA LEU A 51 -1.69 -2.41 -2.80
C LEU A 51 -0.53 -3.13 -3.51
N ALA A 52 -0.63 -4.45 -3.65
CA ALA A 52 0.36 -5.25 -4.36
C ALA A 52 0.53 -4.83 -5.82
N GLN A 53 -0.52 -4.27 -6.44
CA GLN A 53 -0.46 -3.74 -7.82
C GLN A 53 -0.02 -2.28 -7.87
N VAL A 54 -0.51 -1.45 -6.94
CA VAL A 54 -0.32 0.00 -6.97
C VAL A 54 1.09 0.41 -6.55
N ILE A 55 1.65 -0.20 -5.50
CA ILE A 55 2.97 0.18 -4.97
C ILE A 55 4.09 0.00 -6.02
N PRO A 56 4.19 -1.14 -6.74
CA PRO A 56 5.17 -1.28 -7.82
C PRO A 56 4.97 -0.28 -8.95
N ALA A 57 3.71 0.01 -9.33
CA ALA A 57 3.40 0.98 -10.36
C ALA A 57 3.88 2.39 -9.98
N ILE A 58 3.68 2.81 -8.73
CA ILE A 58 4.21 4.08 -8.20
C ILE A 58 5.74 4.09 -8.25
N GLY A 59 6.40 2.96 -7.93
CA GLY A 59 7.84 2.79 -8.05
C GLY A 59 8.34 3.02 -9.48
N GLN A 60 7.71 2.38 -10.47
CA GLN A 60 8.06 2.52 -11.89
C GLN A 60 7.87 3.95 -12.40
N ILE A 61 6.77 4.60 -12.01
CA ILE A 61 6.49 6.00 -12.35
C ILE A 61 7.56 6.91 -11.75
N SER A 62 7.91 6.71 -10.48
CA SER A 62 8.93 7.51 -9.79
C SER A 62 10.30 7.36 -10.45
N GLN A 63 10.67 6.15 -10.87
CA GLN A 63 11.91 5.90 -11.62
C GLN A 63 11.90 6.59 -12.99
N SER A 64 10.79 6.48 -13.73
CA SER A 64 10.63 7.08 -15.06
C SER A 64 10.77 8.60 -15.01
N PHE A 65 10.10 9.25 -14.06
CA PHE A 65 10.25 10.69 -13.86
C PHE A 65 11.65 11.09 -13.40
N GLY A 66 12.30 10.28 -12.55
CA GLY A 66 13.67 10.53 -12.12
C GLY A 66 14.72 10.37 -13.23
N MET A 67 14.43 9.58 -14.27
CA MET A 67 15.28 9.50 -15.47
C MET A 67 15.02 10.68 -16.40
N ALA A 68 13.76 10.99 -16.69
CA ALA A 68 13.38 12.13 -17.53
C ALA A 68 13.89 13.46 -16.97
N GLN A 69 13.89 13.63 -15.64
CA GLN A 69 14.45 14.82 -15.02
C GLN A 69 15.97 14.94 -15.25
N ARG A 70 16.70 13.81 -15.15
CA ARG A 70 18.16 13.79 -15.40
C ARG A 70 18.48 14.09 -16.86
N GLU A 71 17.73 13.54 -17.81
CA GLU A 71 17.91 13.82 -19.24
C GLU A 71 17.64 15.27 -19.62
N LEU A 72 16.82 16.00 -18.86
CA LEU A 72 16.56 17.43 -19.08
C LEU A 72 17.59 18.34 -18.39
N GLU A 73 18.36 17.81 -17.44
CA GLU A 73 19.43 18.53 -16.73
C GLU A 73 20.80 18.39 -17.41
N GLU A 74 20.97 17.40 -18.30
CA GLU A 74 22.12 17.24 -19.23
C GLU A 74 21.96 18.05 -20.53
#